data_AF-A0ABD5UN70-F1
#
_entry.id   AF-A0ABD5UN70-F1
#
_cell.length_a   1.000
_cell.length_b   1.000
_cell.length_c   1.000
_cell.angle_alpha   90.00
_cell.angle_beta   90.00
_cell.angle_gamma   90.00
#
_symmetry.space_group_name_H-M   'P 1'
#
loop_
_entity.id
_entity.type
_entity.pdbx_description
1 polymer ?
#
loop_
_entity_poly.entity_id
_entity_poly.type
_entity_poly.pdbx_seq_one_letter_code
_entity_poly.pdbx_strand_id
1 'polypeptide(L)'
;MRLPVKNPNTKEVKQRIKEFVEKSHPGDEKSDSVYVLECNKAKSKESTIEAAKELLEEYPNDDEKLYLDPIKERRDNRTSSTSRPNSFEEALDTETKNMKYDPYISYPAWIEYCYNAEDIYYVGWSNKVEERITKHVVNNGSLFTKIFSPIKIEEIRWYPSKADAKKAEGSVAGEYSDIGPDTDLQEDSIGKYAYFF
;
A
#
# COMPACT_ATOMS: atom_id res chain seq x y z
N MET A 1 2.93 19.47 6.40
CA MET A 1 2.04 19.95 7.50
C MET A 1 1.67 18.80 8.43
N ARG A 2 1.87 18.91 9.76
CA ARG A 2 1.43 17.86 10.71
C ARG A 2 -0.10 17.83 10.87
N LEU A 3 -0.65 16.62 10.84
CA LEU A 3 -2.05 16.26 10.98
C LEU A 3 -2.31 15.77 12.43
N PRO A 4 -3.49 16.02 12.98
CA PRO A 4 -3.84 15.55 14.32
C PRO A 4 -4.05 14.03 14.34
N VAL A 5 -3.60 13.39 15.42
CA VAL A 5 -3.43 11.93 15.47
C VAL A 5 -4.71 11.16 15.85
N LYS A 6 -5.73 11.77 16.51
CA LYS A 6 -7.02 11.11 16.85
C LYS A 6 -8.15 12.13 17.12
N ASN A 7 -9.39 11.76 16.80
CA ASN A 7 -10.63 12.54 17.03
C ASN A 7 -10.52 14.05 16.74
N PRO A 8 -9.95 14.45 15.60
CA PRO A 8 -9.87 15.86 15.33
C PRO A 8 -11.24 16.44 15.04
N ASN A 9 -11.43 17.72 15.39
CA ASN A 9 -12.55 18.48 14.87
C ASN A 9 -12.48 18.45 13.34
N THR A 10 -13.38 17.68 12.73
CA THR A 10 -13.41 17.42 11.28
C THR A 10 -13.38 18.72 10.46
N LYS A 11 -13.97 19.80 10.97
CA LYS A 11 -13.96 21.10 10.29
C LYS A 11 -12.58 21.75 10.29
N GLU A 12 -11.88 21.70 11.43
CA GLU A 12 -10.55 22.30 11.57
C GLU A 12 -9.52 21.57 10.70
N VAL A 13 -9.57 20.23 10.67
CA VAL A 13 -8.66 19.44 9.81
C VAL A 13 -8.91 19.71 8.34
N LYS A 14 -10.18 19.70 7.91
CA LYS A 14 -10.54 20.04 6.52
C LYS A 14 -10.01 21.41 6.14
N GLN A 15 -10.20 22.40 7.02
CA GLN A 15 -9.72 23.76 6.78
C GLN A 15 -8.20 23.82 6.64
N ARG A 16 -7.45 23.15 7.52
CA ARG A 16 -5.98 23.11 7.46
C ARG A 16 -5.47 22.38 6.21
N ILE A 17 -6.11 21.29 5.80
CA ILE A 17 -5.79 20.57 4.56
C ILE A 17 -6.05 21.50 3.37
N LYS A 18 -7.21 22.15 3.32
CA LYS A 18 -7.57 23.11 2.27
C LYS A 18 -6.53 24.23 2.14
N GLU A 19 -6.18 24.89 3.23
CA GLU A 19 -5.17 25.96 3.25
C GLU A 19 -3.80 25.47 2.77
N PHE A 20 -3.41 24.25 3.15
CA PHE A 20 -2.16 23.66 2.70
C PHE A 20 -2.17 23.37 1.20
N VAL A 21 -3.27 22.81 0.68
CA VAL A 21 -3.46 22.51 -0.74
C VAL A 21 -3.44 23.79 -1.57
N GLU A 22 -4.23 24.79 -1.18
CA GLU A 22 -4.31 26.10 -1.86
C GLU A 22 -2.95 26.79 -1.89
N LYS A 23 -2.20 26.77 -0.78
CA LYS A 23 -0.85 27.34 -0.71
C LYS A 23 0.16 26.60 -1.60
N SER A 24 -0.06 25.31 -1.82
CA SER A 24 0.84 24.46 -2.63
C SER A 24 0.48 24.48 -4.12
N HIS A 25 -0.71 24.98 -4.48
CA HIS A 25 -1.22 24.94 -5.85
C HIS A 25 -0.69 26.11 -6.69
N PRO A 26 -0.15 25.89 -7.91
CA PRO A 26 0.32 26.96 -8.79
C PRO A 26 -0.77 27.84 -9.44
N GLY A 27 -2.06 27.71 -9.08
CA GLY A 27 -3.16 28.54 -9.57
C GLY A 27 -4.03 28.00 -10.73
N ASP A 28 -3.70 26.87 -11.35
CA ASP A 28 -4.52 26.30 -12.45
C ASP A 28 -5.60 25.31 -11.99
N GLU A 29 -6.88 25.66 -12.09
CA GLU A 29 -8.03 24.88 -11.57
C GLU A 29 -8.18 23.41 -12.06
N LYS A 30 -7.34 22.92 -12.98
CA LYS A 30 -7.45 21.60 -13.60
C LYS A 30 -6.15 20.78 -13.59
N SER A 31 -5.38 20.89 -12.53
CA SER A 31 -4.18 20.06 -12.38
C SER A 31 -4.48 18.75 -11.62
N ASP A 32 -3.92 17.65 -12.12
CA ASP A 32 -3.82 16.40 -11.38
C ASP A 32 -2.64 16.52 -10.41
N SER A 33 -2.63 15.74 -9.33
CA SER A 33 -1.57 15.81 -8.34
C SER A 33 -1.11 14.44 -7.89
N VAL A 34 0.13 14.35 -7.44
CA VAL A 34 0.65 13.27 -6.59
C VAL A 34 0.91 13.87 -5.22
N TYR A 35 0.44 13.21 -4.17
CA TYR A 35 0.61 13.64 -2.79
C TYR A 35 1.29 12.54 -1.98
N VAL A 36 2.10 12.96 -1.01
CA VAL A 36 2.83 12.06 -0.10
C VAL A 36 2.40 12.33 1.33
N LEU A 37 1.98 11.26 2.02
CA LEU A 37 1.57 11.29 3.41
C LEU A 37 2.55 10.47 4.25
N GLU A 38 3.14 11.06 5.28
CA GLU A 38 3.82 10.32 6.34
C GLU A 38 2.75 9.69 7.23
N CYS A 39 2.91 8.40 7.56
CA CYS A 39 1.96 7.63 8.35
C CYS A 39 2.57 7.20 9.68
N ASN A 40 1.70 7.03 10.69
CA ASN A 40 2.11 6.44 11.96
C ASN A 40 2.50 4.99 11.77
N LYS A 41 3.64 4.63 12.36
CA LYS A 41 4.00 3.24 12.60
C LYS A 41 3.06 2.60 13.62
N ALA A 42 2.69 1.36 13.36
CA ALA A 42 1.88 0.60 14.29
C ALA A 42 2.69 0.21 15.54
N LYS A 43 1.99 0.00 16.67
CA LYS A 43 2.64 -0.31 17.95
C LYS A 43 3.27 -1.71 17.97
N SER A 44 2.66 -2.67 17.28
CA SER A 44 3.15 -4.04 17.18
C SER A 44 2.72 -4.69 15.87
N LYS A 45 3.48 -5.69 15.42
CA LYS A 45 3.20 -6.43 14.19
C LYS A 45 1.86 -7.16 14.30
N GLU A 46 1.61 -7.79 15.45
CA GLU A 46 0.40 -8.57 15.73
C GLU A 46 -0.85 -7.69 15.68
N SER A 47 -0.80 -6.49 16.29
CA SER A 47 -1.93 -5.55 16.24
C SER A 47 -2.20 -5.03 14.82
N THR A 48 -1.16 -4.94 13.99
CA THR A 48 -1.28 -4.51 12.58
C THR A 48 -1.93 -5.60 11.75
N ILE A 49 -1.46 -6.83 11.91
CA ILE A 49 -2.01 -8.01 11.24
C ILE A 49 -3.48 -8.19 11.63
N GLU A 50 -3.82 -8.07 12.91
CA GLU A 50 -5.20 -8.22 13.38
C GLU A 50 -6.11 -7.14 12.79
N ALA A 51 -5.68 -5.87 12.81
CA ALA A 51 -6.43 -4.78 12.19
C ALA A 51 -6.60 -4.99 10.68
N ALA A 52 -5.59 -5.53 10.00
CA ALA A 52 -5.69 -5.84 8.58
C ALA A 52 -6.68 -6.97 8.30
N LYS A 53 -6.69 -8.02 9.13
CA LYS A 53 -7.66 -9.12 9.02
C LYS A 53 -9.08 -8.62 9.23
N GLU A 54 -9.34 -7.86 10.29
CA GLU A 54 -10.66 -7.27 10.57
C GLU A 54 -11.16 -6.41 9.39
N LEU A 55 -10.28 -5.59 8.82
CA LEU A 55 -10.63 -4.76 7.66
C LEU A 55 -10.84 -5.57 6.38
N LEU A 56 -10.10 -6.66 6.17
CA LEU A 56 -10.31 -7.54 5.01
C LEU A 56 -11.66 -8.29 5.14
N GLU A 57 -12.01 -8.73 6.35
CA GLU A 57 -13.31 -9.34 6.63
C GLU A 57 -14.49 -8.36 6.47
N GLU A 58 -14.32 -7.08 6.85
CA GLU A 58 -15.35 -6.04 6.69
C GLU A 58 -15.53 -5.62 5.21
N TYR A 59 -14.47 -5.64 4.40
CA TYR A 59 -14.47 -5.16 3.02
C TYR A 59 -14.02 -6.24 2.00
N PRO A 60 -14.73 -7.38 1.88
CA PRO A 60 -14.30 -8.48 1.02
C PRO A 60 -14.37 -8.17 -0.50
N ASN A 61 -14.86 -7.00 -0.92
CA ASN A 61 -15.18 -6.77 -2.34
C ASN A 61 -14.43 -5.62 -3.03
N ASP A 62 -13.76 -4.71 -2.29
CA ASP A 62 -13.17 -3.51 -2.92
C ASP A 62 -11.72 -3.71 -3.39
N ASP A 63 -10.93 -4.58 -2.73
CA ASP A 63 -9.52 -4.85 -3.08
C ASP A 63 -9.14 -6.36 -3.09
N GLU A 64 -10.00 -7.28 -2.63
CA GLU A 64 -9.67 -8.73 -2.54
C GLU A 64 -9.32 -9.37 -3.88
N LYS A 65 -9.87 -8.88 -5.00
CA LYS A 65 -9.54 -9.44 -6.33
C LYS A 65 -8.06 -9.29 -6.71
N LEU A 66 -7.33 -8.34 -6.12
CA LEU A 66 -5.92 -8.14 -6.46
C LEU A 66 -4.96 -8.95 -5.57
N TYR A 67 -5.39 -9.30 -4.36
CA TYR A 67 -4.52 -9.90 -3.33
C TYR A 67 -4.87 -11.35 -2.97
N LEU A 68 -6.09 -11.79 -3.29
CA LEU A 68 -6.54 -13.17 -3.07
C LEU A 68 -6.58 -14.01 -4.35
N ASP A 69 -6.20 -13.47 -5.52
CA ASP A 69 -5.76 -14.35 -6.60
C ASP A 69 -4.50 -15.03 -6.06
N PRO A 70 -4.57 -16.31 -5.66
CA PRO A 70 -3.37 -16.99 -5.22
C PRO A 70 -2.43 -16.96 -6.43
N ILE A 71 -1.15 -17.22 -6.18
CA ILE A 71 -0.18 -17.59 -7.20
C ILE A 71 -0.67 -18.90 -7.84
N LYS A 72 -1.74 -18.84 -8.63
CA LYS A 72 -2.34 -19.87 -9.43
C LYS A 72 -2.03 -19.44 -10.85
N GLU A 73 -1.15 -20.22 -11.48
CA GLU A 73 -1.01 -20.33 -12.93
C GLU A 73 -0.12 -19.28 -13.63
N ARG A 74 1.13 -19.13 -13.15
CA ARG A 74 2.29 -18.95 -14.06
C ARG A 74 3.08 -20.24 -14.34
N ARG A 75 2.46 -21.38 -14.04
CA ARG A 75 2.63 -22.68 -14.72
C ARG A 75 1.29 -22.86 -15.43
N ASP A 76 1.11 -22.66 -16.73
CA ASP A 76 1.58 -23.55 -17.78
C ASP A 76 1.41 -22.86 -19.14
N ASN A 77 2.52 -22.63 -19.86
CA ASN A 77 2.49 -22.52 -21.32
C ASN A 77 3.86 -22.89 -21.92
N ARG A 78 4.48 -23.94 -21.36
CA ARG A 78 5.61 -24.63 -21.99
C ARG A 78 5.16 -26.02 -22.41
N THR A 79 4.36 -26.08 -23.47
CA THR A 79 4.11 -27.31 -24.22
C THR A 79 5.39 -27.71 -24.95
N SER A 80 6.23 -28.50 -24.29
CA SER A 80 7.21 -29.36 -24.97
C SER A 80 7.05 -30.78 -24.48
N SER A 81 6.24 -31.52 -25.24
CA SER A 81 6.34 -32.97 -25.47
C SER A 81 7.72 -33.54 -25.14
N THR A 82 7.78 -34.50 -24.23
CA THR A 82 8.30 -35.85 -24.50
C THR A 82 8.13 -36.75 -23.28
N SER A 83 7.58 -37.93 -23.53
CA SER A 83 7.15 -38.94 -22.56
C SER A 83 8.31 -39.57 -21.79
N ARG A 84 8.21 -39.62 -20.46
CA ARG A 84 8.84 -40.61 -19.58
C ARG A 84 8.10 -40.67 -18.24
N PRO A 85 7.47 -41.80 -17.87
CA PRO A 85 6.95 -41.98 -16.51
C PRO A 85 8.14 -42.34 -15.62
N ASN A 86 8.52 -41.42 -14.73
CA ASN A 86 9.55 -41.68 -13.72
C ASN A 86 8.93 -41.45 -12.35
N SER A 87 9.20 -42.37 -11.44
CA SER A 87 8.79 -42.53 -10.04
C SER A 87 9.06 -41.34 -9.09
N PHE A 88 9.19 -40.14 -9.64
CA PHE A 88 9.41 -38.88 -8.93
C PHE A 88 8.10 -38.11 -8.71
N GLU A 89 7.10 -38.28 -9.58
CA GLU A 89 5.79 -37.62 -9.41
C GLU A 89 4.98 -38.19 -8.23
N GLU A 90 5.13 -39.48 -7.89
CA GLU A 90 4.51 -40.05 -6.68
C GLU A 90 5.17 -39.59 -5.38
N ALA A 91 6.44 -39.19 -5.40
CA ALA A 91 7.14 -38.64 -4.23
C ALA A 91 6.74 -37.18 -3.95
N LEU A 92 6.41 -36.41 -4.98
CA LEU A 92 5.91 -35.03 -4.84
C LEU A 92 4.46 -34.96 -4.35
N ASP A 93 3.64 -35.97 -4.65
CA ASP A 93 2.22 -36.01 -4.24
C ASP A 93 2.04 -36.41 -2.75
N THR A 94 3.08 -36.95 -2.11
CA THR A 94 3.06 -37.32 -0.68
C THR A 94 3.61 -36.23 0.25
N GLU A 95 4.53 -35.37 -0.21
CA GLU A 95 4.97 -34.20 0.58
C GLU A 95 3.95 -33.04 0.53
N THR A 96 3.28 -32.84 -0.61
CA THR A 96 2.27 -31.78 -0.74
C THR A 96 0.96 -32.08 -0.01
N LYS A 97 0.61 -33.36 0.21
CA LYS A 97 -0.57 -33.76 1.01
C LYS A 97 -0.42 -33.56 2.52
N ASN A 98 0.81 -33.46 3.03
CA ASN A 98 1.10 -33.20 4.45
C ASN A 98 1.50 -31.75 4.74
N MET A 99 1.67 -30.93 3.70
CA MET A 99 1.74 -29.49 3.86
C MET A 99 0.32 -29.01 4.18
N LYS A 100 -0.02 -29.11 5.48
CA LYS A 100 -1.24 -28.58 6.08
C LYS A 100 -1.34 -27.14 5.58
N TYR A 101 -2.24 -26.92 4.63
CA TYR A 101 -2.52 -25.58 4.11
C TYR A 101 -2.87 -24.78 5.34
N ASP A 102 -1.95 -23.94 5.80
CA ASP A 102 -2.21 -23.19 6.99
C ASP A 102 -3.21 -22.13 6.59
N PRO A 103 -4.46 -22.18 7.06
CA PRO A 103 -5.44 -21.17 6.73
C PRO A 103 -5.10 -19.82 7.37
N TYR A 104 -3.88 -19.64 7.93
CA TYR A 104 -3.31 -18.35 8.28
C TYR A 104 -3.47 -17.38 7.10
N ILE A 105 -4.49 -16.55 7.25
CA ILE A 105 -4.87 -15.43 6.42
C ILE A 105 -3.60 -14.76 5.89
N SER A 106 -3.38 -14.92 4.58
CA SER A 106 -2.32 -14.25 3.84
C SER A 106 -2.62 -12.76 3.88
N TYR A 107 -2.07 -12.05 4.86
CA TYR A 107 -2.17 -10.61 4.91
C TYR A 107 -1.23 -10.01 3.84
N PRO A 108 -1.48 -8.78 3.37
CA PRO A 108 -0.67 -8.20 2.32
C PRO A 108 0.80 -8.07 2.74
N ALA A 109 1.73 -8.46 1.85
CA ALA A 109 3.18 -8.45 2.13
C ALA A 109 3.71 -7.07 2.56
N TRP A 110 3.06 -5.98 2.11
CA TRP A 110 3.44 -4.63 2.50
C TRP A 110 3.30 -4.31 3.99
N ILE A 111 2.53 -5.11 4.74
CA ILE A 111 2.47 -4.99 6.21
C ILE A 111 3.82 -5.30 6.84
N GLU A 112 4.56 -6.28 6.32
CA GLU A 112 5.89 -6.62 6.84
C GLU A 112 6.89 -5.51 6.52
N TYR A 113 6.86 -4.98 5.29
CA TYR A 113 7.70 -3.84 4.91
C TYR A 113 7.45 -2.63 5.81
N CYS A 114 6.17 -2.30 6.07
CA CYS A 114 5.82 -1.19 6.94
C CYS A 114 6.23 -1.40 8.40
N TYR A 115 6.17 -2.64 8.91
CA TYR A 115 6.58 -2.92 10.28
C TYR A 115 8.10 -2.77 10.48
N ASN A 116 8.89 -3.15 9.47
CA ASN A 116 10.35 -3.07 9.55
C ASN A 116 10.89 -1.67 9.20
N ALA A 117 10.15 -0.88 8.41
CA ALA A 117 10.55 0.48 8.03
C ALA A 117 10.61 1.43 9.24
N GLU A 118 11.56 2.37 9.22
CA GLU A 118 11.66 3.47 10.18
C GLU A 118 10.51 4.45 9.97
N ASP A 119 10.38 4.92 8.73
CA ASP A 119 9.32 5.83 8.29
C ASP A 119 8.44 5.15 7.25
N ILE A 120 7.13 5.40 7.34
CA ILE A 120 6.13 4.83 6.44
C ILE A 120 5.46 5.96 5.68
N TYR A 121 5.43 5.86 4.36
CA TYR A 121 4.79 6.82 3.48
C TYR A 121 3.68 6.16 2.66
N TYR A 122 2.61 6.92 2.44
CA TYR A 122 1.58 6.63 1.46
C TYR A 122 1.69 7.64 0.33
N VAL A 123 1.81 7.14 -0.90
CA VAL A 123 1.80 7.94 -2.12
C VAL A 123 0.51 7.65 -2.88
N GLY A 124 -0.15 8.71 -3.31
CA GLY A 124 -1.35 8.59 -4.13
C GLY A 124 -1.47 9.75 -5.10
N TRP A 125 -2.27 9.57 -6.15
CA TRP A 125 -2.61 10.64 -7.08
C TRP A 125 -4.10 11.00 -7.03
N SER A 126 -4.42 12.25 -7.34
CA SER A 126 -5.80 12.73 -7.45
C SER A 126 -5.92 14.07 -8.17
N ASN A 127 -7.02 14.29 -8.89
CA ASN A 127 -7.46 15.62 -9.37
C ASN A 127 -8.30 16.38 -8.32
N LYS A 128 -8.58 15.76 -7.17
CA LYS A 128 -9.31 16.34 -6.04
C LYS A 128 -8.54 16.08 -4.74
N VAL A 129 -7.31 16.58 -4.70
CA VAL A 129 -6.34 16.27 -3.65
C VAL A 129 -6.84 16.61 -2.25
N GLU A 130 -7.56 17.73 -2.07
CA GLU A 130 -8.14 18.11 -0.78
C GLU A 130 -9.15 17.07 -0.29
N GLU A 131 -10.11 16.69 -1.13
CA GLU A 131 -11.13 15.68 -0.80
C GLU A 131 -10.46 14.32 -0.50
N ARG A 132 -9.43 13.96 -1.27
CA ARG A 132 -8.75 12.68 -1.15
C ARG A 132 -7.89 12.59 0.12
N ILE A 133 -7.05 13.59 0.40
CA ILE A 133 -6.27 13.65 1.64
C ILE A 133 -7.23 13.68 2.83
N THR A 134 -8.30 14.49 2.78
CA THR A 134 -9.33 14.51 3.82
C THR A 134 -9.93 13.12 4.05
N LYS A 135 -10.19 12.35 2.98
CA LYS A 135 -10.70 10.98 3.10
C LYS A 135 -9.71 10.06 3.82
N HIS A 136 -8.40 10.20 3.57
CA HIS A 136 -7.37 9.42 4.26
C HIS A 136 -7.18 9.81 5.74
N VAL A 137 -7.39 11.07 6.09
CA VAL A 137 -7.13 11.59 7.44
C VAL A 137 -8.35 11.45 8.36
N VAL A 138 -9.54 11.78 7.86
CA VAL A 138 -10.75 11.90 8.69
C VAL A 138 -11.67 10.70 8.52
N ASN A 139 -11.70 10.10 7.33
CA ASN A 139 -12.66 9.07 6.97
C ASN A 139 -11.96 7.72 6.73
N ASN A 140 -12.71 6.79 6.15
CA ASN A 140 -12.22 5.51 5.61
C ASN A 140 -11.49 5.74 4.28
N GLY A 141 -10.18 6.06 4.36
CA GLY A 141 -9.26 6.14 3.22
C GLY A 141 -9.04 4.80 2.48
N SER A 142 -7.85 4.61 1.92
CA SER A 142 -7.42 3.29 1.44
C SER A 142 -7.26 2.33 2.62
N LEU A 143 -7.31 1.02 2.36
CA LEU A 143 -7.01 -0.03 3.35
C LEU A 143 -5.70 0.26 4.10
N PHE A 144 -4.66 0.65 3.36
CA PHE A 144 -3.37 1.07 3.91
C PHE A 144 -3.52 2.17 4.97
N THR A 145 -4.17 3.30 4.62
CA THR A 145 -4.29 4.45 5.54
C THR A 145 -5.26 4.22 6.70
N LYS A 146 -6.11 3.18 6.64
CA LYS A 146 -6.90 2.74 7.79
C LYS A 146 -6.02 2.07 8.84
N ILE A 147 -5.03 1.30 8.40
CA ILE A 147 -4.07 0.59 9.27
C ILE A 147 -2.96 1.55 9.73
N PHE A 148 -2.39 2.32 8.81
CA PHE A 148 -1.32 3.28 9.06
C PHE A 148 -1.84 4.71 8.87
N SER A 149 -2.37 5.31 9.94
CA SER A 149 -3.01 6.62 9.88
C SER A 149 -2.03 7.73 9.50
N PRO A 150 -2.36 8.61 8.53
CA PRO A 150 -1.52 9.74 8.17
C PRO A 150 -1.31 10.73 9.32
N ILE A 151 -0.06 11.17 9.50
CA ILE A 151 0.35 12.17 10.51
C ILE A 151 0.92 13.44 9.91
N LYS A 152 1.28 13.44 8.63
CA LYS A 152 1.81 14.62 7.97
C LYS A 152 1.57 14.56 6.47
N ILE A 153 1.23 15.71 5.87
CA ILE A 153 1.36 15.89 4.43
C ILE A 153 2.79 16.33 4.17
N GLU A 154 3.59 15.51 3.50
CA GLU A 154 4.98 15.82 3.17
C GLU A 154 5.04 16.78 1.97
N GLU A 155 4.42 16.37 0.87
CA GLU A 155 4.44 17.14 -0.37
C GLU A 155 3.19 16.90 -1.22
N ILE A 156 2.96 17.84 -2.15
CA ILE A 156 1.99 17.74 -3.23
C ILE A 156 2.70 18.24 -4.49
N ARG A 157 2.82 17.37 -5.50
CA ARG A 157 3.35 17.70 -6.83
C ARG A 157 2.20 17.79 -7.81
N TRP A 158 2.15 18.85 -8.60
CA TRP A 158 1.09 19.10 -9.57
C TRP A 158 1.54 18.75 -10.97
N TYR A 159 0.64 18.15 -11.74
CA TYR A 159 0.88 17.65 -13.08
C TYR A 159 -0.18 18.17 -14.05
N PRO A 160 0.17 18.40 -15.33
CA PRO A 160 -0.78 18.92 -16.32
C PRO A 160 -1.92 17.95 -16.64
N SER A 161 -1.70 16.65 -16.42
CA SER A 161 -2.67 15.61 -16.77
C SER A 161 -2.61 14.41 -15.84
N LYS A 162 -3.74 13.70 -15.77
CA LYS A 162 -3.88 12.40 -15.09
C LYS A 162 -2.84 11.38 -15.54
N ALA A 163 -2.48 11.36 -16.83
CA ALA A 163 -1.48 10.44 -17.35
C ALA A 163 -0.09 10.74 -16.78
N ASP A 164 0.27 12.02 -16.68
CA ASP A 164 1.54 12.45 -16.10
C ASP A 164 1.60 12.18 -14.60
N ALA A 165 0.51 12.47 -13.86
CA ALA A 165 0.43 12.19 -12.44
C ALA A 165 0.60 10.69 -12.13
N LYS A 166 -0.12 9.82 -12.87
CA LYS A 166 0.01 8.36 -12.73
C LYS A 166 1.40 7.85 -13.06
N LYS A 167 2.01 8.38 -14.13
CA LYS A 167 3.38 8.00 -14.51
C LYS A 167 4.38 8.42 -13.43
N ALA A 168 4.16 9.57 -12.79
CA ALA A 168 5.03 10.08 -11.76
C ALA A 168 4.85 9.40 -10.40
N GLU A 169 3.66 8.84 -10.09
CA GLU A 169 3.35 8.19 -8.81
C GLU A 169 4.42 7.17 -8.38
N GLY A 170 4.78 6.24 -9.27
CA GLY A 170 5.82 5.24 -8.96
C GLY A 170 7.22 5.84 -8.79
N SER A 171 7.55 6.90 -9.53
CA SER A 171 8.83 7.62 -9.35
C SER A 171 8.87 8.33 -8.00
N VAL A 172 7.79 9.01 -7.63
CA VAL A 172 7.66 9.68 -6.34
C VAL A 172 7.73 8.65 -5.22
N ALA A 173 7.05 7.51 -5.33
CA ALA A 173 7.16 6.44 -4.34
C ALA A 173 8.60 5.92 -4.20
N GLY A 174 9.33 5.76 -5.31
CA GLY A 174 10.75 5.38 -5.27
C GLY A 174 11.64 6.40 -4.54
N GLU A 175 11.31 7.69 -4.57
CA GLU A 175 12.05 8.72 -3.82
C GLU A 175 11.82 8.64 -2.29
N TYR A 176 10.72 8.00 -1.87
CA TYR A 176 10.34 7.81 -0.47
C TYR A 176 10.50 6.35 0.02
N SER A 177 11.15 5.49 -0.78
CA SER A 177 11.42 4.10 -0.41
C SER A 177 12.90 3.82 -0.53
N ASP A 178 13.56 3.51 0.59
CA ASP A 178 14.93 3.00 0.57
C ASP A 178 14.96 1.52 0.17
N ILE A 179 13.81 0.85 0.28
CA ILE A 179 13.60 -0.53 -0.15
C ILE A 179 13.21 -0.49 -1.63
N GLY A 180 14.17 -0.79 -2.50
CA GLY A 180 13.90 -1.05 -3.92
C GLY A 180 13.18 -2.39 -4.12
N PRO A 181 12.49 -2.60 -5.26
CA PRO A 181 11.74 -3.83 -5.54
C PRO A 181 12.59 -5.10 -5.58
N ASP A 182 13.91 -4.96 -5.79
CA ASP A 182 14.87 -6.08 -5.88
C ASP A 182 15.72 -6.24 -4.60
N THR A 183 15.40 -5.52 -3.53
CA THR A 183 16.19 -5.60 -2.29
C THR A 183 15.70 -6.79 -1.47
N ASP A 184 16.51 -7.85 -1.40
CA ASP A 184 16.31 -8.89 -0.40
C ASP A 184 16.19 -8.22 0.97
N LEU A 185 15.08 -8.49 1.67
CA LEU A 185 14.83 -7.97 3.02
C LEU A 185 15.91 -8.50 3.96
N GLN A 186 17.02 -7.79 4.06
CA GLN A 186 17.94 -7.99 5.16
C GLN A 186 17.26 -7.46 6.41
N GLU A 187 17.25 -8.27 7.48
CA GLU A 187 16.58 -7.99 8.75
C GLU A 187 16.99 -6.65 9.39
N ASP A 188 18.06 -6.03 8.90
CA ASP A 188 18.64 -4.78 9.40
C ASP A 188 18.31 -3.53 8.56
N SER A 189 17.46 -3.62 7.52
CA SER A 189 17.12 -2.42 6.72
C SER A 189 16.13 -1.50 7.44
N ILE A 190 16.66 -0.64 8.32
CA ILE A 190 15.97 0.46 8.99
C ILE A 190 15.91 1.64 8.01
N GLY A 191 15.02 1.56 7.03
CA GLY A 191 14.86 2.58 5.99
C GLY A 191 13.42 3.05 5.83
N LYS A 192 13.19 3.89 4.84
CA LYS A 192 11.86 4.37 4.46
C LYS A 192 11.14 3.36 3.59
N TYR A 193 9.82 3.27 3.74
CA TYR A 193 8.96 2.52 2.83
C TYR A 193 7.81 3.38 2.34
N ALA A 194 7.59 3.37 1.02
CA ALA A 194 6.47 4.07 0.39
C ALA A 194 5.52 3.08 -0.30
N TYR A 195 4.24 3.17 0.03
CA TYR A 195 3.19 2.39 -0.60
C TYR A 195 2.45 3.21 -1.67
N PHE A 196 2.22 2.63 -2.85
CA PHE A 196 1.46 3.22 -3.97
C PHE A 196 0.70 2.15 -4.78
N PHE A 197 -0.22 2.57 -5.65
CA PHE A 197 -1.06 1.68 -6.48
C PHE A 197 -0.77 1.79 -7.98
#